data_AF-A0AAD6ZZ53-F1
#
_entry.id   AF-A0AAD6ZZ53-F1
#
_cell.length_a   1.000
_cell.length_b   1.000
_cell.length_c   1.000
_cell.angle_alpha   90.00
_cell.angle_beta   90.00
_cell.angle_gamma   90.00
#
_symmetry.space_group_name_H-M   'P 1'
#
loop_
_entity.id
_entity.type
_entity.pdbx_description
1 polymer ?
#
loop_
_entity_poly.entity_id
_entity_poly.type
_entity_poly.pdbx_seq_one_letter_code
_entity_poly.pdbx_strand_id
1 'polypeptide(L)'
;MFSKILTFGIGALALVQGALAIAPGRYIITNPEMGTLVSFRKGDPILLDRAPLLPPLGQWTVNEIGQDVYTITNADASVYANEDTLFTGDRFDIFFIQDAGNNEFVIRVPDSDHVWTAGNVDDARVHLNVDEGSNSQRWALVPL
;
A
#
# COMPACT_ATOMS: atom_id res chain seq x y z
N MET A 1 -3.65 63.72 -17.66
CA MET A 1 -3.62 62.38 -18.27
C MET A 1 -3.89 61.37 -17.16
N PHE A 2 -4.96 60.59 -17.29
CA PHE A 2 -5.45 59.69 -16.24
C PHE A 2 -4.64 58.38 -16.16
N SER A 3 -4.51 57.93 -14.92
CA SER A 3 -3.84 56.71 -14.42
C SER A 3 -4.47 55.41 -14.93
N LYS A 4 -3.65 54.37 -15.13
CA LYS A 4 -4.00 52.96 -14.83
C LYS A 4 -2.74 52.19 -14.40
N ILE A 5 -2.65 51.96 -13.09
CA ILE A 5 -1.78 50.94 -12.47
C ILE A 5 -2.45 49.59 -12.76
N LEU A 6 -1.74 48.67 -13.43
CA LEU A 6 -2.17 47.27 -13.52
C LEU A 6 -1.66 46.51 -12.30
N THR A 7 -2.57 46.24 -11.38
CA THR A 7 -2.42 45.21 -10.35
C THR A 7 -2.74 43.87 -11.00
N PHE A 8 -1.76 42.98 -11.13
CA PHE A 8 -2.04 41.56 -11.37
C PHE A 8 -2.10 40.84 -10.03
N GLY A 9 -3.31 40.35 -9.72
CA GLY A 9 -3.59 39.56 -8.54
C GLY A 9 -3.04 38.14 -8.64
N ILE A 10 -2.57 37.65 -7.50
CA ILE A 10 -2.77 36.30 -6.97
C ILE A 10 -2.59 35.16 -7.99
N GLY A 11 -1.33 34.83 -8.27
CA GLY A 11 -1.00 33.46 -8.64
C GLY A 11 -1.06 32.62 -7.36
N ALA A 12 -2.19 31.97 -7.12
CA ALA A 12 -2.24 30.88 -6.16
C ALA A 12 -1.17 29.87 -6.61
N LEU A 13 -0.15 29.66 -5.77
CA LEU A 13 0.66 28.46 -5.86
C LEU A 13 -0.32 27.29 -5.81
N ALA A 14 -0.48 26.60 -6.95
CA ALA A 14 -1.00 25.25 -6.92
C ALA A 14 0.01 24.46 -6.06
N LEU A 15 -0.35 24.25 -4.79
CA LEU A 15 0.22 23.16 -4.02
C LEU A 15 -0.16 21.91 -4.81
N VAL A 16 0.76 21.42 -5.62
CA VAL A 16 0.77 20.02 -6.00
C VAL A 16 0.91 19.30 -4.66
N GLN A 17 -0.22 18.89 -4.08
CA GLN A 17 -0.24 17.87 -3.05
C GLN A 17 0.35 16.63 -3.71
N GLY A 18 1.68 16.53 -3.69
CA GLY A 18 2.34 15.26 -3.94
C GLY A 18 1.76 14.30 -2.92
N ALA A 19 1.23 13.16 -3.40
CA ALA A 19 0.91 12.05 -2.54
C ALA A 19 2.10 11.84 -1.60
N LEU A 20 1.85 11.85 -0.29
CA LEU A 20 2.93 11.66 0.67
C LEU A 20 3.47 10.25 0.48
N ALA A 21 4.70 10.15 -0.03
CA ALA A 21 5.44 8.91 -0.09
C ALA A 21 5.53 8.30 1.31
N ILE A 22 5.31 6.98 1.42
CA ILE A 22 5.46 6.30 2.70
C ILE A 22 6.94 6.17 3.05
N ALA A 23 7.29 6.43 4.31
CA ALA A 23 8.66 6.24 4.77
C ALA A 23 9.04 4.74 4.71
N PRO A 24 10.28 4.38 4.34
CA PRO A 24 10.79 3.03 4.55
C PRO A 24 10.81 2.69 6.04
N GLY A 25 10.49 1.45 6.40
CA GLY A 25 10.43 1.06 7.80
C GLY A 25 9.70 -0.25 8.06
N ARG A 26 9.42 -0.51 9.34
CA ARG A 26 8.67 -1.68 9.79
C ARG A 26 7.23 -1.29 10.12
N TYR A 27 6.30 -2.10 9.66
CA TYR A 27 4.87 -1.80 9.71
C TYR A 27 4.05 -3.04 10.08
N ILE A 28 2.90 -2.80 10.71
CA ILE A 28 1.74 -3.69 10.61
C ILE A 28 0.88 -3.17 9.46
N ILE A 29 0.55 -4.04 8.51
CA ILE A 29 -0.33 -3.70 7.39
C ILE A 29 -1.72 -4.24 7.73
N THR A 30 -2.73 -3.38 7.72
CA THR A 30 -4.12 -3.75 8.04
C THR A 30 -5.08 -3.30 6.96
N ASN A 31 -6.19 -4.02 6.81
CA ASN A 31 -7.36 -3.53 6.10
C ASN A 31 -8.38 -3.04 7.14
N PRO A 32 -8.61 -1.71 7.27
CA PRO A 32 -9.46 -1.14 8.32
C PRO A 32 -10.92 -1.61 8.24
N GLU A 33 -11.47 -1.73 7.03
CA GLU A 33 -12.85 -2.18 6.78
C GLU A 33 -13.10 -3.58 7.34
N MET A 34 -12.17 -4.49 7.11
CA MET A 34 -12.28 -5.87 7.57
C MET A 34 -11.82 -6.08 9.00
N GLY A 35 -11.12 -5.13 9.60
CA GLY A 35 -10.46 -5.29 10.89
C GLY A 35 -9.45 -6.44 10.88
N THR A 36 -8.82 -6.71 9.74
CA THR A 36 -7.84 -7.78 9.54
C THR A 36 -6.46 -7.20 9.33
N LEU A 37 -5.44 -8.01 9.62
CA LEU A 37 -4.05 -7.67 9.36
C LEU A 37 -3.44 -8.66 8.38
N VAL A 38 -2.52 -8.16 7.54
CA VAL A 38 -1.79 -8.95 6.57
C VAL A 38 -0.78 -9.82 7.31
N SER A 39 -0.81 -11.11 7.05
CA SER A 39 0.03 -12.09 7.72
C SER A 39 0.80 -12.99 6.77
N PHE A 40 1.86 -13.54 7.33
CA PHE A 40 2.83 -14.36 6.64
C PHE A 40 2.76 -15.81 7.07
N ARG A 41 2.83 -16.72 6.09
CA ARG A 41 3.27 -18.11 6.25
C ARG A 41 4.16 -18.44 5.05
N LYS A 42 5.42 -18.83 5.30
CA LYS A 42 6.39 -19.03 4.21
C LYS A 42 5.88 -20.07 3.21
N GLY A 43 5.86 -19.71 1.92
CA GLY A 43 5.44 -20.60 0.84
C GLY A 43 3.92 -20.69 0.63
N ASP A 44 3.13 -20.02 1.47
CA ASP A 44 1.68 -19.89 1.29
C ASP A 44 1.32 -18.54 0.65
N PRO A 45 0.10 -18.41 0.10
CA PRO A 45 -0.49 -17.11 -0.19
C PRO A 45 -0.44 -16.19 1.03
N ILE A 46 -0.34 -14.89 0.80
CA ILE A 46 -0.49 -13.89 1.86
C ILE A 46 -1.91 -13.95 2.40
N LEU A 47 -2.02 -14.01 3.72
CA LEU A 47 -3.29 -14.19 4.42
C LEU A 47 -3.72 -12.93 5.15
N LEU A 48 -5.01 -12.90 5.49
CA LEU A 48 -5.68 -11.94 6.33
C LEU A 48 -6.07 -12.63 7.63
N ASP A 49 -5.44 -12.25 8.73
CA ASP A 49 -5.76 -12.79 10.04
C ASP A 49 -6.51 -11.77 10.89
N ARG A 50 -7.42 -12.26 11.74
CA ARG A 50 -8.02 -11.47 12.82
C ARG A 50 -7.07 -11.53 14.02
N ALA A 51 -6.71 -10.37 14.56
CA ALA A 51 -5.73 -10.21 15.63
C ALA A 51 -6.00 -11.08 16.88
N PRO A 52 -4.98 -11.36 17.73
CA PRO A 52 -3.57 -11.01 17.56
C PRO A 52 -2.72 -12.15 16.98
N LEU A 53 -1.77 -11.79 16.11
CA LEU A 53 -0.70 -12.69 15.67
C LEU A 53 0.56 -12.47 16.49
N LEU A 54 1.26 -13.57 16.80
CA LEU A 54 2.59 -13.49 17.41
C LEU A 54 3.61 -12.99 16.37
N PRO A 55 4.56 -12.12 16.74
CA PRO A 55 5.71 -11.82 15.91
C PRO A 55 6.43 -13.11 15.47
N PRO A 56 6.97 -13.18 14.24
CA PRO A 56 7.07 -12.12 13.23
C PRO A 56 5.89 -12.04 12.23
N LEU A 57 4.85 -12.88 12.38
CA LEU A 57 3.90 -13.18 11.30
C LEU A 57 3.12 -11.97 10.77
N GLY A 58 2.95 -10.90 11.57
CA GLY A 58 2.26 -9.66 11.15
C GLY A 58 3.16 -8.46 10.90
N GLN A 59 4.50 -8.61 10.96
CA GLN A 59 5.45 -7.48 10.90
C GLN A 59 6.17 -7.44 9.56
N TRP A 60 5.87 -6.42 8.77
CA TRP A 60 6.39 -6.26 7.41
C TRP A 60 7.45 -5.16 7.37
N THR A 61 8.49 -5.36 6.56
CA THR A 61 9.48 -4.33 6.25
C THR A 61 9.22 -3.81 4.84
N VAL A 62 9.01 -2.50 4.75
CA VAL A 62 8.84 -1.75 3.50
C VAL A 62 10.16 -1.06 3.19
N ASN A 63 10.79 -1.41 2.07
CA ASN A 63 12.06 -0.81 1.64
C ASN A 63 11.84 -0.05 0.33
N GLU A 64 12.17 1.23 0.30
CA GLU A 64 12.20 2.02 -0.93
C GLU A 64 13.47 1.68 -1.74
N ILE A 65 13.29 1.36 -3.02
CA ILE A 65 14.38 1.01 -3.96
C ILE A 65 14.49 2.00 -5.13
N GLY A 66 13.56 2.95 -5.19
CA GLY A 66 13.47 4.04 -6.15
C GLY A 66 12.34 4.96 -5.72
N GLN A 67 12.27 6.16 -6.29
CA GLN A 67 11.24 7.13 -5.92
C GLN A 67 9.84 6.51 -6.02
N ASP A 68 9.17 6.37 -4.87
CA ASP A 68 7.83 5.77 -4.75
C ASP A 68 7.74 4.28 -5.15
N VAL A 69 8.88 3.59 -5.28
CA VAL A 69 8.98 2.17 -5.63
C VAL A 69 9.50 1.39 -4.43
N TYR A 70 8.73 0.40 -3.99
CA TYR A 70 8.99 -0.33 -2.76
C TYR A 70 9.10 -1.83 -2.98
N THR A 71 9.89 -2.49 -2.14
CA THR A 71 9.78 -3.93 -1.88
C THR A 71 9.18 -4.12 -0.49
N ILE A 72 8.39 -5.19 -0.34
CA ILE A 72 7.73 -5.53 0.92
C ILE A 72 8.21 -6.93 1.32
N THR A 73 8.63 -7.09 2.57
CA THR A 73 9.23 -8.34 3.07
C THR A 73 8.72 -8.68 4.47
N ASN A 74 8.68 -9.97 4.82
CA ASN A 74 8.40 -10.48 6.17
C ASN A 74 9.30 -11.68 6.44
N ALA A 75 9.97 -11.70 7.60
CA ALA A 75 10.87 -12.79 8.02
C ALA A 75 11.82 -13.26 6.89
N ASP A 76 12.48 -12.30 6.23
CA ASP A 76 13.41 -12.48 5.10
C ASP A 76 12.80 -13.05 3.81
N ALA A 77 11.48 -13.24 3.75
CA ALA A 77 10.76 -13.58 2.53
C ALA A 77 10.18 -12.33 1.87
N SER A 78 10.33 -12.22 0.55
CA SER A 78 9.83 -11.10 -0.23
C SER A 78 8.42 -11.38 -0.76
N VAL A 79 7.60 -10.33 -0.85
CA VAL A 79 6.30 -10.41 -1.49
C VAL A 79 6.48 -10.45 -3.01
N TYR A 80 5.73 -11.32 -3.67
CA TYR A 80 5.60 -11.35 -5.13
C TYR A 80 4.17 -11.70 -5.54
N ALA A 81 3.79 -11.24 -6.73
CA ALA A 81 2.54 -11.54 -7.40
C ALA A 81 2.65 -12.84 -8.21
N ASN A 82 1.62 -13.67 -8.13
CA ASN A 82 1.44 -14.79 -9.03
C ASN A 82 -0.04 -14.92 -9.39
N GLU A 83 -0.35 -14.69 -10.67
CA GLU A 83 -1.72 -14.60 -11.17
C GLU A 83 -2.54 -13.56 -10.38
N ASP A 84 -3.65 -13.96 -9.76
CA ASP A 84 -4.57 -13.11 -9.02
C ASP A 84 -4.25 -13.01 -7.52
N THR A 85 -3.15 -13.59 -7.06
CA THR A 85 -2.84 -13.76 -5.63
C THR A 85 -1.41 -13.31 -5.31
N LEU A 86 -1.20 -12.89 -4.06
CA LEU A 86 0.13 -12.57 -3.54
C LEU A 86 0.71 -13.71 -2.71
N PHE A 87 2.03 -13.88 -2.81
CA PHE A 87 2.79 -14.91 -2.11
C PHE A 87 4.02 -14.30 -1.44
N THR A 88 4.65 -15.08 -0.57
CA THR A 88 5.97 -14.76 -0.01
C THR A 88 6.99 -15.85 -0.29
N GLY A 89 8.20 -15.48 -0.69
CA GLY A 89 9.26 -16.44 -0.99
C GLY A 89 10.59 -15.81 -1.34
N ASP A 90 11.40 -16.56 -2.08
CA ASP A 90 12.76 -16.13 -2.48
C ASP A 90 12.74 -15.23 -3.74
N ARG A 91 11.59 -15.15 -4.41
CA ARG A 91 11.30 -14.15 -5.46
C ARG A 91 10.82 -12.86 -4.81
N PHE A 92 11.12 -11.72 -5.43
CA PHE A 92 10.53 -10.44 -5.09
C PHE A 92 9.87 -9.82 -6.33
N ASP A 93 8.81 -9.05 -6.10
CA ASP A 93 8.35 -8.02 -7.03
C ASP A 93 8.48 -6.65 -6.35
N ILE A 94 8.19 -5.60 -7.11
CA ILE A 94 8.22 -4.21 -6.65
C ILE A 94 6.79 -3.68 -6.64
N PHE A 95 6.51 -2.66 -5.82
CA PHE A 95 5.16 -2.10 -5.63
C PHE A 95 5.21 -0.58 -5.58
N PHE A 96 4.12 0.07 -5.99
CA PHE A 96 3.88 1.48 -5.70
C PHE A 96 2.94 1.59 -4.51
N ILE A 97 3.30 2.35 -3.48
CA ILE A 97 2.43 2.61 -2.32
C ILE A 97 1.96 4.06 -2.42
N GLN A 98 0.69 4.23 -2.75
CA GLN A 98 0.09 5.53 -3.05
C GLN A 98 -0.84 5.97 -1.91
N ASP A 99 -0.69 7.21 -1.44
CA ASP A 99 -1.61 7.79 -0.46
C ASP A 99 -3.04 7.83 -1.01
N ALA A 100 -3.98 7.28 -0.25
CA ALA A 100 -5.41 7.29 -0.54
C ALA A 100 -6.19 8.28 0.34
N GLY A 101 -5.49 9.03 1.20
CA GLY A 101 -6.09 9.86 2.24
C GLY A 101 -6.46 9.06 3.48
N ASN A 102 -6.86 9.77 4.55
CA ASN A 102 -7.26 9.18 5.83
C ASN A 102 -6.23 8.23 6.48
N ASN A 103 -4.93 8.42 6.19
CA ASN A 103 -3.83 7.52 6.59
C ASN A 103 -3.96 6.11 6.00
N GLU A 104 -4.60 5.98 4.84
CA GLU A 104 -4.74 4.74 4.09
C GLU A 104 -3.97 4.84 2.77
N PHE A 105 -3.59 3.69 2.24
CA PHE A 105 -2.77 3.56 1.05
C PHE A 105 -3.35 2.53 0.08
N VAL A 106 -3.05 2.70 -1.20
CA VAL A 106 -3.22 1.68 -2.24
C VAL A 106 -1.85 1.10 -2.56
N ILE A 107 -1.75 -0.23 -2.57
CA ILE A 107 -0.53 -0.94 -2.95
C ILE A 107 -0.73 -1.52 -4.35
N ARG A 108 -0.03 -0.97 -5.33
CA ARG A 108 -0.20 -1.26 -6.77
C ARG A 108 0.94 -2.11 -7.32
N VAL A 109 0.59 -3.03 -8.22
CA VAL A 109 1.55 -3.79 -9.01
C VAL A 109 2.01 -2.96 -10.23
N PRO A 110 3.32 -2.85 -10.51
CA PRO A 110 3.85 -2.12 -11.66
C PRO A 110 3.28 -2.60 -12.99
N ASP A 111 3.17 -1.66 -13.94
CA ASP A 111 2.69 -1.92 -15.30
C ASP A 111 1.32 -2.62 -15.35
N SER A 112 0.54 -2.52 -14.26
CA SER A 112 -0.77 -3.12 -14.08
C SER A 112 -1.73 -2.13 -13.42
N ASP A 113 -3.01 -2.28 -13.73
CA ASP A 113 -4.11 -1.64 -13.01
C ASP A 113 -4.48 -2.38 -11.71
N HIS A 114 -3.81 -3.50 -11.42
CA HIS A 114 -4.11 -4.33 -10.26
C HIS A 114 -3.49 -3.79 -8.97
N VAL A 115 -4.26 -3.91 -7.90
CA VAL A 115 -3.92 -3.49 -6.54
C VAL A 115 -4.20 -4.59 -5.54
N TRP A 116 -3.51 -4.53 -4.40
CA TRP A 116 -3.77 -5.42 -3.28
C TRP A 116 -5.21 -5.23 -2.81
N THR A 117 -5.97 -6.32 -2.82
CA THR A 117 -7.38 -6.34 -2.46
C THR A 117 -7.62 -7.38 -1.38
N ALA A 118 -8.20 -6.97 -0.27
CA ALA A 118 -8.58 -7.89 0.79
C ALA A 118 -9.69 -8.83 0.27
N GLY A 119 -9.47 -10.14 0.39
CA GLY A 119 -10.51 -11.15 0.14
C GLY A 119 -11.65 -11.04 1.15
N ASN A 120 -12.77 -11.71 0.87
CA ASN A 120 -13.95 -11.63 1.73
C ASN A 120 -13.81 -12.54 2.98
N VAL A 121 -14.86 -12.64 3.79
CA VAL A 121 -14.84 -13.46 5.02
C VAL A 121 -14.63 -14.96 4.78
N ASP A 122 -14.94 -15.47 3.59
CA ASP A 122 -14.77 -16.87 3.20
C ASP A 122 -13.41 -17.12 2.51
N ASP A 123 -12.72 -16.04 2.14
CA ASP A 123 -11.42 -16.07 1.48
C ASP A 123 -10.44 -15.12 2.16
N ALA A 124 -9.72 -15.66 3.14
CA ALA A 124 -8.74 -14.92 3.93
C ALA A 124 -7.43 -14.61 3.17
N ARG A 125 -7.44 -14.52 1.83
CA ARG A 125 -6.25 -14.20 1.03
C ARG A 125 -6.23 -12.72 0.64
N VAL A 126 -5.04 -12.23 0.34
CA VAL A 126 -4.87 -10.96 -0.38
C VAL A 126 -4.78 -11.25 -1.88
N HIS A 127 -5.71 -10.65 -2.62
CA HIS A 127 -5.84 -10.78 -4.07
C HIS A 127 -5.23 -9.60 -4.80
N LEU A 128 -5.09 -9.75 -6.10
CA LEU A 128 -4.80 -8.72 -7.07
C LEU A 128 -6.03 -8.54 -7.94
N ASN A 129 -6.71 -7.41 -7.77
CA ASN A 129 -7.86 -7.02 -8.59
C ASN A 129 -7.61 -5.64 -9.18
N VAL A 130 -8.28 -5.34 -10.29
CA VAL A 130 -8.31 -3.98 -10.88
C VAL A 130 -8.70 -2.96 -9.81
N ASP A 131 -8.02 -1.82 -9.79
CA ASP A 131 -8.34 -0.71 -8.89
C ASP A 131 -9.73 -0.14 -9.16
N GLU A 132 -10.66 -0.38 -8.24
CA GLU A 132 -12.03 0.13 -8.26
C GLU A 132 -12.22 1.22 -7.19
N GLY A 133 -11.16 1.54 -6.44
CA GLY A 133 -11.18 2.47 -5.34
C GLY A 133 -11.98 2.01 -4.10
N SER A 134 -12.24 0.71 -3.97
CA SER A 134 -13.06 0.14 -2.90
C SER A 134 -12.34 0.10 -1.54
N ASN A 135 -13.09 -0.02 -0.44
CA ASN A 135 -12.50 -0.09 0.92
C ASN A 135 -11.64 -1.35 1.14
N SER A 136 -11.92 -2.45 0.42
CA SER A 136 -11.06 -3.64 0.47
C SER A 136 -9.69 -3.43 -0.19
N GLN A 137 -9.52 -2.33 -0.94
CA GLN A 137 -8.27 -1.94 -1.61
C GLN A 137 -7.50 -0.86 -0.83
N ARG A 138 -7.99 -0.48 0.35
CA ARG A 138 -7.36 0.50 1.24
C ARG A 138 -6.64 -0.19 2.38
N TRP A 139 -5.40 0.20 2.60
CA TRP A 139 -4.52 -0.42 3.59
C TRP A 139 -3.97 0.63 4.54
N ALA A 140 -4.06 0.39 5.84
CA ALA A 140 -3.35 1.21 6.82
C ALA A 140 -1.99 0.57 7.10
N LEU A 141 -0.92 1.37 7.01
CA LEU A 141 0.44 0.95 7.33
C LEU A 141 0.84 1.62 8.66
N VAL A 142 0.73 0.85 9.74
CA VAL A 142 0.97 1.32 11.11
C VAL A 142 2.44 1.09 11.47
N PRO A 143 3.25 2.14 11.67
CA PRO A 143 4.68 1.99 11.97
C PRO A 143 4.91 1.29 13.32
N LEU A 144 5.97 0.49 13.40
CA LEU A 144 6.43 -0.25 14.60
C LEU A 144 7.60 0.41 15.31
#